data_AF-A0A4U7KSL2-F1
#
_entry.id   AF-A0A4U7KSL2-F1
#
_cell.length_a   1.000
_cell.length_b   1.000
_cell.length_c   1.000
_cell.angle_alpha   90.00
_cell.angle_beta   90.00
_cell.angle_gamma   90.00
#
_symmetry.space_group_name_H-M   'P 1'
#
loop_
_entity.id
_entity.type
_entity.pdbx_description
1 polymer ?
#
loop_
_entity_poly.entity_id
_entity_poly.type
_entity_poly.pdbx_seq_one_letter_code
_entity_poly.pdbx_strand_id
1 'polypeptide(L)'
;MRLSLQILVVAFAALLCAVSSTDAKLQRGLAWGVNNNYGPRMAKGLVKWYWHWQDGANPKFDGKLQFIPCFWGPKYYSQWRQRKQEMKGNLPKYILSFNEPEISGQANLSPKYAAKLHMKELEPYAKKGVKISSPQMVWKTQWLEEFMHECNKLGCTIDFVAIHWYGTTRDMAKFKKWIKTIHKKFNKPIWVTEYGVTAASGPNMSAIRKFHMDATAWMTSVKYVKRAAWLGCFEINNPPDSYANNKNAFLNSNGSLRDIAYWYLYSHKPSHKRSVHHSNRALPSAHAARRSLTHKDEDGNDIVDDEDEFEAPEHIVECDEYCQLREQAVAKYEAEHGTISDVDELDDDNEDDAEN
;
A
#
# COMPACT_ATOMS: atom_id res chain seq x y z
N MET A 1 -12.95 -36.50 -58.13
CA MET A 1 -12.08 -35.56 -57.38
C MET A 1 -12.86 -34.32 -57.01
N ARG A 2 -13.36 -34.24 -55.77
CA ARG A 2 -13.92 -33.02 -55.20
C ARG A 2 -13.16 -32.76 -53.90
N LEU A 3 -12.26 -31.78 -53.93
CA LEU A 3 -11.62 -31.24 -52.73
C LEU A 3 -12.69 -30.41 -52.00
N SER A 4 -13.32 -31.00 -50.99
CA SER A 4 -14.29 -30.32 -50.13
C SER A 4 -13.58 -29.67 -48.94
N LEU A 5 -13.22 -28.40 -49.12
CA LEU A 5 -13.43 -27.26 -48.21
C LEU A 5 -13.76 -27.57 -46.72
N GLN A 6 -12.87 -28.25 -45.99
CA GLN A 6 -13.03 -28.50 -44.53
C GLN A 6 -11.86 -28.00 -43.66
N ILE A 7 -10.99 -27.12 -44.18
CA ILE A 7 -9.83 -26.59 -43.42
C ILE A 7 -9.91 -25.07 -43.22
N LEU A 8 -11.11 -24.48 -43.20
CA LEU A 8 -11.25 -23.03 -43.00
C LEU A 8 -12.26 -22.60 -41.92
N VAL A 9 -12.65 -23.52 -41.03
CA VAL A 9 -13.53 -23.19 -39.87
C VAL A 9 -12.87 -23.49 -38.52
N VAL A 10 -11.76 -24.24 -38.48
CA VAL A 10 -11.03 -24.49 -37.22
C VAL A 10 -10.01 -23.39 -36.89
N ALA A 11 -9.61 -22.57 -37.87
CA ALA A 11 -8.67 -21.46 -37.64
C ALA A 11 -9.31 -20.16 -37.11
N PHE A 12 -10.66 -20.06 -37.06
CA PHE A 12 -11.36 -18.88 -36.55
C PHE A 12 -11.96 -19.06 -35.14
N ALA A 13 -11.94 -20.27 -34.59
CA ALA A 13 -12.29 -20.52 -33.19
C ALA A 13 -11.08 -20.45 -32.23
N ALA A 14 -9.87 -20.34 -32.76
CA ALA A 14 -8.61 -20.27 -31.99
C ALA A 14 -8.14 -18.82 -31.69
N LEU A 15 -8.96 -17.80 -31.99
CA LEU A 15 -8.58 -16.39 -31.79
C LEU A 15 -9.61 -15.56 -31.01
N LEU A 16 -10.41 -16.21 -30.16
CA LEU A 16 -11.37 -15.55 -29.26
C LEU A 16 -11.26 -15.94 -27.79
N CYS A 17 -10.29 -16.81 -27.44
CA CYS A 17 -9.65 -16.73 -26.14
C CYS A 17 -8.52 -15.71 -26.24
N ALA A 18 -8.90 -14.44 -26.48
CA ALA A 18 -8.11 -13.35 -25.93
C ALA A 18 -8.10 -13.63 -24.43
N VAL A 19 -6.99 -14.21 -23.97
CA VAL A 19 -6.65 -14.28 -22.55
C VAL A 19 -7.02 -12.90 -22.02
N SER A 20 -8.09 -12.85 -21.23
CA SER A 20 -8.39 -11.64 -20.50
C SER A 20 -7.12 -11.36 -19.75
N SER A 21 -6.40 -10.30 -20.13
CA SER A 21 -5.35 -9.76 -19.30
C SER A 21 -6.07 -9.41 -18.01
N THR A 22 -6.06 -10.31 -17.04
CA THR A 22 -6.51 -10.03 -15.69
C THR A 22 -5.41 -9.16 -15.11
N ASP A 23 -5.42 -7.90 -15.55
CA ASP A 23 -4.67 -6.80 -14.96
C ASP A 23 -4.71 -7.03 -13.47
N ALA A 24 -3.54 -7.20 -12.85
CA ALA A 24 -3.45 -7.19 -11.41
C ALA A 24 -3.87 -5.79 -10.93
N LYS A 25 -5.17 -5.63 -10.69
CA LYS A 25 -5.74 -4.32 -10.38
C LYS A 25 -5.51 -4.07 -8.90
N LEU A 26 -4.29 -3.63 -8.57
CA LEU A 26 -3.92 -3.11 -7.27
C LEU A 26 -5.09 -2.30 -6.68
N GLN A 27 -5.55 -2.69 -5.49
CA GLN A 27 -6.59 -1.94 -4.80
C GLN A 27 -5.97 -0.88 -3.91
N ARG A 28 -6.22 0.39 -4.25
CA ARG A 28 -5.86 1.53 -3.43
C ARG A 28 -6.72 1.59 -2.18
N GLY A 29 -6.10 1.89 -1.05
CA GLY A 29 -6.80 2.04 0.22
C GLY A 29 -6.26 3.18 1.07
N LEU A 30 -6.90 3.38 2.21
CA LEU A 30 -6.61 4.48 3.12
C LEU A 30 -6.19 3.91 4.49
N ALA A 31 -4.97 4.23 4.93
CA ALA A 31 -4.58 4.14 6.33
C ALA A 31 -5.18 5.36 7.04
N TRP A 32 -6.37 5.21 7.62
CA TRP A 32 -7.23 6.32 8.02
C TRP A 32 -6.87 6.85 9.40
N GLY A 33 -6.34 8.08 9.47
CA GLY A 33 -5.88 8.73 10.71
C GLY A 33 -6.34 10.17 10.86
N VAL A 34 -7.48 10.54 10.28
CA VAL A 34 -7.98 11.92 10.27
C VAL A 34 -9.46 11.99 10.66
N ASN A 35 -9.96 13.22 10.88
CA ASN A 35 -11.35 13.48 11.20
C ASN A 35 -12.31 12.73 10.26
N ASN A 36 -13.16 11.88 10.85
CA ASN A 36 -14.13 11.07 10.13
C ASN A 36 -15.06 11.88 9.22
N ASN A 37 -15.30 13.17 9.50
CA ASN A 37 -16.12 14.04 8.67
C ASN A 37 -15.53 14.30 7.27
N TYR A 38 -14.24 14.05 7.04
CA TYR A 38 -13.64 14.09 5.70
C TYR A 38 -13.93 12.82 4.88
N GLY A 39 -14.56 11.81 5.48
CA GLY A 39 -14.91 10.55 4.84
C GLY A 39 -15.61 10.72 3.47
N PRO A 40 -16.64 11.57 3.32
CA PRO A 40 -17.33 11.78 2.04
C PRO A 40 -16.42 12.35 0.95
N ARG A 41 -15.36 13.08 1.30
CA ARG A 41 -14.38 13.64 0.34
C ARG A 41 -13.39 12.57 -0.14
N MET A 42 -13.05 11.64 0.73
CA MET A 42 -12.00 10.62 0.50
C MET A 42 -12.55 9.31 -0.08
N ALA A 43 -13.80 8.94 0.22
CA ALA A 43 -14.43 7.74 -0.33
C ALA A 43 -14.96 7.95 -1.76
N LYS A 44 -14.04 8.24 -2.68
CA LYS A 44 -14.33 8.51 -4.09
C LYS A 44 -13.34 7.79 -5.01
N GLY A 45 -13.71 7.66 -6.28
CA GLY A 45 -12.84 7.14 -7.33
C GLY A 45 -12.29 5.72 -7.10
N LEU A 46 -10.97 5.61 -7.09
CA LEU A 46 -10.20 4.37 -7.17
C LEU A 46 -9.97 3.68 -5.83
N VAL A 47 -10.14 4.37 -4.69
CA VAL A 47 -10.00 3.73 -3.38
C VAL A 47 -11.18 2.78 -3.13
N LYS A 48 -10.88 1.61 -2.56
CA LYS A 48 -11.87 0.54 -2.35
C LYS A 48 -11.95 0.05 -0.91
N TRP A 49 -10.94 0.34 -0.11
CA TRP A 49 -10.85 -0.15 1.25
C TRP A 49 -10.15 0.89 2.13
N TYR A 50 -10.33 0.76 3.42
CA TYR A 50 -9.61 1.52 4.42
C TYR A 50 -9.44 0.67 5.66
N TRP A 51 -8.51 1.08 6.49
CA TRP A 51 -8.29 0.48 7.79
C TRP A 51 -7.88 1.58 8.77
N HIS A 52 -7.94 1.25 10.05
CA HIS A 52 -7.45 2.08 11.14
C HIS A 52 -6.68 1.17 12.10
N TRP A 53 -5.62 1.69 12.72
CA TRP A 53 -4.79 0.97 13.69
C TRP A 53 -5.58 0.33 14.83
N GLN A 54 -6.43 1.09 15.53
CA GLN A 54 -7.25 0.60 16.64
C GLN A 54 -8.76 0.89 16.51
N ASP A 55 -9.16 1.96 15.83
CA ASP A 55 -10.56 2.41 15.79
C ASP A 55 -11.41 1.64 14.78
N GLY A 56 -12.71 1.92 14.78
CA GLY A 56 -13.73 1.15 14.08
C GLY A 56 -14.04 1.70 12.70
N ALA A 57 -15.07 1.13 12.08
CA ALA A 57 -15.55 1.63 10.81
C ALA A 57 -16.00 3.10 10.93
N ASN A 58 -15.58 3.96 9.99
CA ASN A 58 -16.04 5.33 9.88
C ASN A 58 -17.44 5.34 9.22
N PRO A 59 -18.51 5.74 9.95
CA PRO A 59 -19.86 5.76 9.40
C PRO A 59 -20.03 6.78 8.26
N LYS A 60 -19.16 7.80 8.16
CA LYS A 60 -19.21 8.82 7.10
C LYS A 60 -18.75 8.30 5.74
N PHE A 61 -18.16 7.10 5.68
CA PHE A 61 -17.92 6.43 4.41
C PHE A 61 -19.17 5.76 3.83
N ASP A 62 -20.25 5.62 4.61
CA ASP A 62 -21.55 5.14 4.15
C ASP A 62 -21.47 3.84 3.33
N GLY A 63 -20.65 2.88 3.80
CA GLY A 63 -20.44 1.60 3.13
C GLY A 63 -19.69 1.64 1.79
N LYS A 64 -19.28 2.81 1.30
CA LYS A 64 -18.59 2.96 0.00
C LYS A 64 -17.21 2.30 -0.03
N LEU A 65 -16.56 2.19 1.12
CA LEU A 65 -15.26 1.55 1.28
C LEU A 65 -15.36 0.35 2.22
N GLN A 66 -14.68 -0.74 1.88
CA GLN A 66 -14.53 -1.88 2.76
C GLN A 66 -13.66 -1.51 3.98
N PHE A 67 -14.22 -1.60 5.17
CA PHE A 67 -13.43 -1.51 6.41
C PHE A 67 -12.67 -2.82 6.67
N ILE A 68 -11.40 -2.71 7.01
CA ILE A 68 -10.55 -3.83 7.43
C ILE A 68 -10.13 -3.62 8.90
N PRO A 69 -10.69 -4.39 9.84
CA PRO A 69 -10.27 -4.32 11.24
C PRO A 69 -8.80 -4.73 11.41
N CYS A 70 -8.11 -4.05 12.31
CA CYS A 70 -6.74 -4.39 12.72
C CYS A 70 -6.73 -4.81 14.18
N PHE A 71 -6.05 -5.91 14.49
CA PHE A 71 -5.63 -6.18 15.86
C PHE A 71 -4.20 -5.70 16.04
N TRP A 72 -4.04 -4.40 16.30
CA TRP A 72 -2.73 -3.75 16.44
C TRP A 72 -1.79 -4.48 17.41
N GLY A 73 -2.33 -4.94 18.54
CA GLY A 73 -1.60 -5.67 19.56
C GLY A 73 -2.19 -5.41 20.95
N PRO A 74 -1.58 -5.98 22.01
CA PRO A 74 -2.13 -5.93 23.36
C PRO A 74 -2.36 -4.53 23.94
N LYS A 75 -1.60 -3.53 23.49
CA LYS A 75 -1.76 -2.12 23.91
C LYS A 75 -3.18 -1.59 23.69
N TYR A 76 -3.85 -2.01 22.60
CA TYR A 76 -5.21 -1.58 22.24
C TYR A 76 -6.25 -2.70 22.41
N TYR A 77 -6.07 -3.55 23.42
CA TYR A 77 -6.99 -4.67 23.69
C TYR A 77 -8.44 -4.22 23.91
N SER A 78 -8.66 -3.04 24.48
CA SER A 78 -10.02 -2.52 24.72
C SER A 78 -10.75 -2.26 23.41
N GLN A 79 -10.09 -1.57 22.48
CA GLN A 79 -10.58 -1.30 21.14
C GLN A 79 -10.75 -2.61 20.36
N TRP A 80 -9.80 -3.54 20.47
CA TRP A 80 -9.94 -4.85 19.86
C TRP A 80 -11.18 -5.60 20.35
N ARG A 81 -11.50 -5.55 21.66
CA ARG A 81 -12.75 -6.14 22.18
C ARG A 81 -14.00 -5.51 21.57
N GLN A 82 -14.01 -4.20 21.32
CA GLN A 82 -15.10 -3.52 20.62
C GLN A 82 -15.21 -4.00 19.17
N ARG A 83 -14.10 -4.09 18.43
CA ARG A 83 -14.07 -4.68 17.08
C ARG A 83 -14.62 -6.10 17.09
N LYS A 84 -14.22 -6.94 18.04
CA LYS A 84 -14.77 -8.29 18.20
C LYS A 84 -16.29 -8.30 18.44
N GLN A 85 -16.83 -7.34 19.17
CA GLN A 85 -18.28 -7.22 19.38
C GLN A 85 -18.99 -6.85 18.07
N GLU A 86 -18.46 -5.89 17.31
CA GLU A 86 -18.99 -5.47 16.01
C GLU A 86 -19.00 -6.63 14.99
N MET A 87 -17.97 -7.50 15.03
CA MET A 87 -17.84 -8.64 14.12
C MET A 87 -18.72 -9.85 14.47
N LYS A 88 -19.43 -9.87 15.62
CA LYS A 88 -20.24 -11.04 16.05
C LYS A 88 -21.41 -11.36 15.13
N GLY A 89 -21.94 -10.37 14.40
CA GLY A 89 -23.06 -10.53 13.47
C GLY A 89 -22.73 -10.17 12.02
N ASN A 90 -21.54 -9.63 11.76
CA ASN A 90 -21.10 -9.22 10.43
C ASN A 90 -19.60 -9.48 10.31
N LEU A 91 -19.23 -10.68 9.84
CA LEU A 91 -17.83 -11.06 9.69
C LEU A 91 -17.18 -10.21 8.59
N PRO A 92 -16.03 -9.58 8.85
CA PRO A 92 -15.30 -8.89 7.80
C PRO A 92 -14.72 -9.93 6.83
N LYS A 93 -14.41 -9.51 5.60
CA LYS A 93 -13.72 -10.37 4.64
C LYS A 93 -12.24 -10.56 4.99
N TYR A 94 -11.65 -9.57 5.67
CA TYR A 94 -10.23 -9.52 5.99
C TYR A 94 -10.01 -8.96 7.40
N ILE A 95 -8.95 -9.40 8.07
CA ILE A 95 -8.43 -8.78 9.30
C ILE A 95 -6.91 -8.61 9.16
N LEU A 96 -6.41 -7.44 9.56
CA LEU A 96 -4.98 -7.18 9.71
C LEU A 96 -4.51 -7.63 11.10
N SER A 97 -3.39 -8.35 11.12
CA SER A 97 -2.69 -8.77 12.33
C SER A 97 -1.80 -7.62 12.87
N PHE A 98 -0.96 -7.93 13.85
CA PHE A 98 -0.24 -6.98 14.70
C PHE A 98 0.50 -5.90 13.91
N ASN A 99 0.48 -4.68 14.42
CA ASN A 99 1.15 -3.54 13.81
C ASN A 99 2.60 -3.45 14.30
N GLU A 100 3.55 -3.68 13.40
CA GLU A 100 4.98 -3.46 13.63
C GLU A 100 5.49 -4.13 14.93
N PRO A 101 5.24 -5.44 15.13
CA PRO A 101 5.59 -6.12 16.36
C PRO A 101 7.09 -6.19 16.64
N GLU A 102 7.94 -5.98 15.63
CA GLU A 102 9.40 -5.95 15.79
C GLU A 102 9.92 -4.66 16.41
N ILE A 103 9.09 -3.62 16.51
CA ILE A 103 9.49 -2.29 16.98
C ILE A 103 9.12 -2.13 18.44
N SER A 104 10.10 -1.76 19.28
CA SER A 104 9.92 -1.58 20.72
C SER A 104 8.88 -0.52 21.08
N GLY A 105 8.74 0.53 20.27
CA GLY A 105 7.75 1.60 20.43
C GLY A 105 6.33 1.26 19.93
N GLN A 106 6.17 0.14 19.22
CA GLN A 106 4.91 -0.27 18.60
C GLN A 106 4.33 -1.49 19.33
N ALA A 107 3.83 -2.51 18.62
CA ALA A 107 3.21 -3.66 19.28
C ALA A 107 4.20 -4.46 20.14
N ASN A 108 5.50 -4.41 19.81
CA ASN A 108 6.60 -4.95 20.60
C ASN A 108 6.34 -6.36 21.12
N LEU A 109 6.24 -7.32 20.21
CA LEU A 109 5.95 -8.71 20.51
C LEU A 109 7.13 -9.59 20.07
N SER A 110 7.44 -10.62 20.84
CA SER A 110 8.31 -11.69 20.33
C SER A 110 7.53 -12.56 19.33
N PRO A 111 8.19 -13.17 18.34
CA PRO A 111 7.53 -14.01 17.34
C PRO A 111 6.69 -15.14 17.95
N LYS A 112 7.24 -15.83 18.96
CA LYS A 112 6.56 -16.91 19.68
C LYS A 112 5.31 -16.44 20.43
N TYR A 113 5.37 -15.27 21.06
CA TYR A 113 4.21 -14.71 21.75
C TYR A 113 3.14 -14.25 20.76
N ALA A 114 3.56 -13.59 19.67
CA ALA A 114 2.67 -13.18 18.59
C ALA A 114 1.95 -14.37 17.96
N ALA A 115 2.61 -15.50 17.70
CA ALA A 115 1.97 -16.71 17.16
C ALA A 115 0.88 -17.27 18.08
N LYS A 116 1.15 -17.34 19.40
CA LYS A 116 0.12 -17.73 20.39
C LYS A 116 -1.04 -16.75 20.44
N LEU A 117 -0.74 -15.46 20.33
CA LEU A 117 -1.74 -14.41 20.33
C LEU A 117 -2.61 -14.46 19.07
N HIS A 118 -2.02 -14.76 17.91
CA HIS A 118 -2.71 -14.98 16.64
C HIS A 118 -3.70 -16.14 16.75
N MET A 119 -3.25 -17.28 17.29
CA MET A 119 -4.11 -18.43 17.55
C MET A 119 -5.29 -18.12 18.47
N LYS A 120 -5.06 -17.27 19.48
CA LYS A 120 -6.10 -16.92 20.44
C LYS A 120 -7.12 -15.93 19.86
N GLU A 121 -6.65 -14.92 19.13
CA GLU A 121 -7.44 -13.73 18.82
C GLU A 121 -7.90 -13.65 17.36
N LEU A 122 -7.18 -14.30 16.43
CA LEU A 122 -7.40 -14.17 14.99
C LEU A 122 -7.84 -15.49 14.34
N GLU A 123 -7.25 -16.62 14.75
CA GLU A 123 -7.61 -17.95 14.22
C GLU A 123 -9.11 -18.30 14.33
N PRO A 124 -9.86 -17.90 15.38
CA PRO A 124 -11.31 -18.11 15.42
C PRO A 124 -12.08 -17.46 14.28
N TYR A 125 -11.54 -16.39 13.67
CA TYR A 125 -12.11 -15.74 12.49
C TYR A 125 -11.67 -16.43 11.20
N ALA A 126 -10.42 -16.86 11.11
CA ALA A 126 -9.93 -17.65 9.99
C ALA A 126 -10.77 -18.92 9.76
N LYS A 127 -11.10 -19.65 10.84
CA LYS A 127 -11.99 -20.82 10.81
C LYS A 127 -13.41 -20.53 10.32
N LYS A 128 -13.81 -19.25 10.28
CA LYS A 128 -15.10 -18.78 9.74
C LYS A 128 -14.97 -18.19 8.34
N GLY A 129 -13.82 -18.35 7.69
CA GLY A 129 -13.56 -17.90 6.32
C GLY A 129 -13.04 -16.46 6.20
N VAL A 130 -12.70 -15.80 7.31
CA VAL A 130 -12.08 -14.45 7.28
C VAL A 130 -10.60 -14.59 6.91
N LYS A 131 -10.13 -13.83 5.90
CA LYS A 131 -8.73 -13.86 5.50
C LYS A 131 -7.85 -13.03 6.44
N ILE A 132 -6.80 -13.62 6.99
CA ILE A 132 -5.94 -12.97 8.00
C ILE A 132 -4.55 -12.66 7.44
N SER A 133 -4.05 -11.47 7.70
CA SER A 133 -2.68 -11.09 7.32
C SER A 133 -1.63 -11.71 8.24
N SER A 134 -0.38 -11.76 7.77
CA SER A 134 0.77 -11.75 8.67
C SER A 134 0.78 -10.49 9.54
N PRO A 135 1.57 -10.44 10.62
CA PRO A 135 1.91 -9.17 11.26
C PRO A 135 2.50 -8.20 10.22
N GLN A 136 2.23 -6.91 10.41
CA GLN A 136 2.55 -5.83 9.47
C GLN A 136 3.98 -5.36 9.73
N MET A 137 4.94 -5.87 8.96
CA MET A 137 6.37 -5.71 9.20
C MET A 137 6.96 -4.52 8.44
N VAL A 138 7.96 -3.86 9.02
CA VAL A 138 8.65 -2.70 8.41
C VAL A 138 10.05 -3.06 7.91
N TRP A 139 10.82 -3.87 8.64
CA TRP A 139 12.22 -4.17 8.26
C TRP A 139 12.76 -5.55 8.65
N LYS A 140 12.28 -6.19 9.72
CA LYS A 140 12.94 -7.38 10.27
C LYS A 140 12.34 -8.67 9.71
N THR A 141 12.76 -9.11 8.52
CA THR A 141 12.23 -10.36 7.92
C THR A 141 12.44 -11.58 8.81
N GLN A 142 13.53 -11.62 9.58
CA GLN A 142 13.82 -12.73 10.49
C GLN A 142 12.75 -12.88 11.58
N TRP A 143 12.23 -11.76 12.09
CA TRP A 143 11.13 -11.81 13.04
C TRP A 143 9.92 -12.50 12.42
N LEU A 144 9.62 -12.17 11.15
CA LEU A 144 8.49 -12.77 10.44
C LEU A 144 8.72 -14.25 10.12
N GLU A 145 9.94 -14.66 9.77
CA GLU A 145 10.28 -16.09 9.60
C GLU A 145 10.05 -16.89 10.87
N GLU A 146 10.55 -16.39 12.00
CA GLU A 146 10.36 -17.02 13.30
C GLU A 146 8.88 -17.08 13.68
N PHE A 147 8.11 -16.03 13.36
CA PHE A 147 6.67 -16.00 13.58
C PHE A 147 5.96 -17.05 12.71
N MET A 148 6.26 -17.10 11.41
CA MET A 148 5.66 -18.04 10.47
C MET A 148 5.99 -19.49 10.85
N HIS A 149 7.22 -19.76 11.29
CA HIS A 149 7.62 -21.08 11.81
C HIS A 149 6.83 -21.48 13.05
N GLU A 150 6.74 -20.60 14.05
CA GLU A 150 5.94 -20.87 15.26
C GLU A 150 4.44 -20.98 14.92
N CYS A 151 3.95 -20.21 13.96
CA CYS A 151 2.57 -20.28 13.52
C CYS A 151 2.26 -21.59 12.80
N ASN A 152 3.16 -22.10 11.96
CA ASN A 152 3.02 -23.41 11.33
C ASN A 152 2.92 -24.53 12.37
N LYS A 153 3.73 -24.47 13.44
CA LYS A 153 3.66 -25.45 14.54
C LYS A 153 2.32 -25.42 15.29
N LEU A 154 1.73 -24.24 15.43
CA LEU A 154 0.47 -24.05 16.15
C LEU A 154 -0.77 -24.25 15.25
N GLY A 155 -0.59 -24.31 13.93
CA GLY A 155 -1.68 -24.38 12.97
C GLY A 155 -2.38 -23.04 12.71
N CYS A 156 -1.64 -21.93 12.70
CA CYS A 156 -2.18 -20.63 12.31
C CYS A 156 -2.57 -20.58 10.83
N THR A 157 -3.64 -19.86 10.53
CA THR A 157 -3.97 -19.43 9.17
C THR A 157 -3.37 -18.05 8.89
N ILE A 158 -2.56 -17.96 7.82
CA ILE A 158 -2.00 -16.71 7.27
C ILE A 158 -2.24 -16.70 5.76
N ASP A 159 -3.16 -15.84 5.32
CA ASP A 159 -3.64 -15.78 3.93
C ASP A 159 -2.80 -14.87 3.04
N PHE A 160 -2.22 -13.80 3.60
CA PHE A 160 -1.43 -12.81 2.86
C PHE A 160 -0.40 -12.16 3.77
N VAL A 161 0.68 -11.64 3.20
CA VAL A 161 1.72 -10.94 3.95
C VAL A 161 1.47 -9.44 3.88
N ALA A 162 1.42 -8.79 5.05
CA ALA A 162 1.28 -7.35 5.17
C ALA A 162 2.61 -6.72 5.57
N ILE A 163 2.96 -5.60 4.94
CA ILE A 163 4.19 -4.87 5.18
C ILE A 163 3.97 -3.37 5.15
N HIS A 164 4.84 -2.65 5.85
CA HIS A 164 5.02 -1.21 5.73
C HIS A 164 6.33 -0.91 5.01
N TRP A 165 6.41 0.27 4.39
CA TRP A 165 7.67 0.78 3.87
C TRP A 165 7.78 2.29 4.01
N TYR A 166 8.91 2.76 4.52
CA TYR A 166 9.21 4.18 4.65
C TYR A 166 10.64 4.46 4.23
N GLY A 167 10.86 5.47 3.41
CA GLY A 167 12.20 5.83 2.95
C GLY A 167 12.24 7.20 2.30
N THR A 168 13.20 7.41 1.42
CA THR A 168 13.35 8.66 0.67
C THR A 168 12.73 8.55 -0.72
N THR A 169 12.55 9.69 -1.40
CA THR A 169 12.09 9.72 -2.80
C THR A 169 13.12 9.13 -3.78
N ARG A 170 14.35 8.88 -3.34
CA ARG A 170 15.43 8.24 -4.13
C ARG A 170 15.44 6.72 -4.02
N ASP A 171 14.68 6.15 -3.09
CA ASP A 171 14.75 4.72 -2.75
C ASP A 171 13.83 3.82 -3.60
N MET A 172 13.40 4.26 -4.78
CA MET A 172 12.48 3.47 -5.61
C MET A 172 13.03 2.05 -5.90
N ALA A 173 14.33 1.91 -6.16
CA ALA A 173 14.95 0.59 -6.34
C ALA A 173 14.91 -0.26 -5.06
N LYS A 174 15.15 0.35 -3.89
CA LYS A 174 15.09 -0.35 -2.60
C LYS A 174 13.67 -0.76 -2.24
N PHE A 175 12.68 0.08 -2.54
CA PHE A 175 11.26 -0.23 -2.39
C PHE A 175 10.87 -1.49 -3.17
N LYS A 176 11.17 -1.53 -4.48
CA LYS A 176 10.90 -2.71 -5.31
C LYS A 176 11.61 -3.95 -4.79
N LYS A 177 12.91 -3.83 -4.53
CA LYS A 177 13.73 -4.96 -4.09
C LYS A 177 13.22 -5.54 -2.77
N TRP A 178 12.88 -4.71 -1.79
CA TRP A 178 12.30 -5.16 -0.52
C TRP A 178 11.02 -5.98 -0.73
N ILE A 179 10.06 -5.45 -1.49
CA ILE A 179 8.77 -6.13 -1.72
C ILE A 179 8.98 -7.45 -2.46
N LYS A 180 9.88 -7.49 -3.45
CA LYS A 180 10.28 -8.73 -4.14
C LYS A 180 10.88 -9.76 -3.18
N THR A 181 11.79 -9.34 -2.30
CA THR A 181 12.39 -10.22 -1.28
C THR A 181 11.29 -10.85 -0.42
N ILE A 182 10.35 -10.05 0.08
CA ILE A 182 9.25 -10.55 0.90
C ILE A 182 8.39 -11.54 0.11
N HIS A 183 8.04 -11.22 -1.14
CA HIS A 183 7.25 -12.12 -1.98
C HIS A 183 7.96 -13.46 -2.20
N LYS A 184 9.21 -13.45 -2.69
CA LYS A 184 10.00 -14.67 -2.93
C LYS A 184 10.16 -15.52 -1.67
N LYS A 185 10.30 -14.87 -0.50
CA LYS A 185 10.54 -15.53 0.77
C LYS A 185 9.32 -16.23 1.37
N PHE A 186 8.12 -15.68 1.16
CA PHE A 186 6.89 -16.19 1.79
C PHE A 186 5.87 -16.76 0.80
N ASN A 187 6.07 -16.54 -0.50
CA ASN A 187 5.21 -16.97 -1.60
C ASN A 187 3.71 -16.77 -1.32
N LYS A 188 3.34 -15.53 -0.94
CA LYS A 188 1.99 -15.14 -0.56
C LYS A 188 1.65 -13.77 -1.15
N PRO A 189 0.37 -13.49 -1.45
CA PRO A 189 -0.06 -12.16 -1.86
C PRO A 189 0.42 -11.08 -0.87
N ILE A 190 0.91 -9.97 -1.39
CA ILE A 190 1.45 -8.86 -0.60
C ILE A 190 0.43 -7.74 -0.50
N TRP A 191 0.28 -7.21 0.72
CA TRP A 191 -0.37 -5.94 0.97
C TRP A 191 0.62 -4.96 1.56
N VAL A 192 0.74 -3.80 0.94
CA VAL A 192 1.52 -2.68 1.46
C VAL A 192 0.57 -1.79 2.26
N THR A 193 0.35 -2.12 3.53
CA THR A 193 -0.67 -1.48 4.37
C THR A 193 -0.30 -0.06 4.76
N GLU A 194 0.98 0.28 4.69
CA GLU A 194 1.49 1.65 4.75
C GLU A 194 2.70 1.80 3.82
N TYR A 195 2.75 2.89 3.06
CA TYR A 195 4.01 3.35 2.49
C TYR A 195 4.06 4.88 2.43
N GLY A 196 5.25 5.45 2.61
CA GLY A 196 5.42 6.89 2.65
C GLY A 196 6.87 7.34 2.62
N VAL A 197 7.06 8.66 2.58
CA VAL A 197 8.38 9.27 2.65
C VAL A 197 8.65 9.75 4.08
N THR A 198 9.90 9.63 4.55
CA THR A 198 10.28 10.01 5.92
C THR A 198 10.51 11.52 6.06
N ALA A 199 10.23 12.08 7.24
CA ALA A 199 10.41 13.50 7.52
C ALA A 199 11.86 13.95 7.33
N ALA A 200 12.82 13.13 7.78
CA ALA A 200 14.24 13.43 7.73
C ALA A 200 14.86 13.39 6.33
N SER A 201 14.13 12.94 5.30
CA SER A 201 14.66 12.81 3.93
C SER A 201 14.67 14.12 3.13
N GLY A 202 14.07 15.19 3.65
CA GLY A 202 14.12 16.54 3.08
C GLY A 202 13.62 16.76 1.64
N PRO A 203 12.60 16.04 1.12
CA PRO A 203 12.17 16.20 -0.26
C PRO A 203 11.30 17.47 -0.47
N ASN A 204 11.27 17.95 -1.71
CA ASN A 204 10.20 18.85 -2.19
C ASN A 204 8.91 18.08 -2.51
N MET A 205 7.82 18.83 -2.69
CA MET A 205 6.52 18.24 -3.01
C MET A 205 6.52 17.47 -4.34
N SER A 206 7.23 17.96 -5.35
CA SER A 206 7.35 17.32 -6.66
C SER A 206 7.99 15.92 -6.56
N ALA A 207 9.05 15.79 -5.76
CA ALA A 207 9.75 14.52 -5.54
C ALA A 207 8.86 13.50 -4.80
N ILE A 208 8.13 13.92 -3.76
CA ILE A 208 7.18 13.05 -3.04
C ILE A 208 6.08 12.59 -3.99
N ARG A 209 5.49 13.52 -4.75
CA ARG A 209 4.44 13.21 -5.72
C ARG A 209 4.96 12.20 -6.74
N LYS A 210 6.15 12.42 -7.30
CA LYS A 210 6.77 11.49 -8.26
C LYS A 210 6.97 10.10 -7.66
N PHE A 211 7.56 10.00 -6.47
CA PHE A 211 7.75 8.72 -5.78
C PHE A 211 6.42 7.99 -5.54
N HIS A 212 5.40 8.69 -5.02
CA HIS A 212 4.07 8.14 -4.77
C HIS A 212 3.44 7.58 -6.05
N MET A 213 3.54 8.33 -7.15
CA MET A 213 3.02 7.92 -8.46
C MET A 213 3.76 6.69 -9.01
N ASP A 214 5.09 6.71 -8.99
CA ASP A 214 5.93 5.62 -9.52
C ASP A 214 5.77 4.33 -8.70
N ALA A 215 5.70 4.45 -7.36
CA ALA A 215 5.48 3.33 -6.46
C ALA A 215 4.11 2.67 -6.70
N THR A 216 3.05 3.48 -6.81
CA THR A 216 1.71 2.98 -7.12
C THR A 216 1.66 2.32 -8.50
N ALA A 217 2.33 2.92 -9.50
CA ALA A 217 2.37 2.39 -10.86
C ALA A 217 3.05 1.03 -10.92
N TRP A 218 4.22 0.89 -10.28
CA TRP A 218 4.92 -0.38 -10.22
C TRP A 218 4.16 -1.44 -9.42
N MET A 219 3.57 -1.08 -8.28
CA MET A 219 2.71 -2.03 -7.53
C MET A 219 1.47 -2.46 -8.34
N THR A 220 1.03 -1.66 -9.32
CA THR A 220 -0.04 -2.03 -10.26
C THR A 220 0.46 -2.95 -11.37
N SER A 221 1.75 -2.91 -11.73
CA SER A 221 2.31 -3.76 -12.78
C SER A 221 2.65 -5.17 -12.30
N VAL A 222 2.88 -5.38 -11.00
CA VAL A 222 3.22 -6.70 -10.44
C VAL A 222 1.98 -7.43 -9.93
N LYS A 223 1.88 -8.75 -10.22
CA LYS A 223 0.68 -9.53 -9.89
C LYS A 223 0.52 -9.81 -8.39
N TYR A 224 1.61 -9.96 -7.66
CA TYR A 224 1.57 -10.39 -6.26
C TYR A 224 1.19 -9.28 -5.27
N VAL A 225 1.30 -7.99 -5.64
CA VAL A 225 0.84 -6.89 -4.79
C VAL A 225 -0.64 -6.64 -5.03
N LYS A 226 -1.48 -6.96 -4.04
CA LYS A 226 -2.95 -6.88 -4.18
C LYS A 226 -3.53 -5.58 -3.63
N ARG A 227 -2.92 -5.00 -2.60
CA ARG A 227 -3.41 -3.79 -1.94
C ARG A 227 -2.27 -2.89 -1.51
N ALA A 228 -2.49 -1.58 -1.60
CA ALA A 228 -1.56 -0.58 -1.11
C ALA A 228 -2.29 0.63 -0.52
N ALA A 229 -1.80 1.17 0.59
CA ALA A 229 -2.29 2.41 1.19
C ALA A 229 -1.13 3.36 1.48
N TRP A 230 -1.18 4.55 0.88
CA TRP A 230 -0.22 5.61 1.17
C TRP A 230 -0.52 6.19 2.55
N LEU A 231 0.52 6.39 3.37
CA LEU A 231 0.39 7.06 4.64
C LEU A 231 0.20 8.56 4.40
N GLY A 232 -1.04 8.97 4.12
CA GLY A 232 -1.39 10.35 3.82
C GLY A 232 -2.73 10.82 4.40
N CYS A 233 -3.52 9.97 5.07
CA CYS A 233 -4.80 10.44 5.64
C CYS A 233 -4.59 11.21 6.95
N PHE A 234 -4.03 12.41 6.80
CA PHE A 234 -3.81 13.41 7.84
C PHE A 234 -3.67 14.79 7.19
N GLU A 235 -3.73 15.84 8.01
CA GLU A 235 -3.59 17.22 7.57
C GLU A 235 -2.12 17.62 7.52
N ILE A 236 -1.70 18.46 6.57
CA ILE A 236 -0.29 18.84 6.34
C ILE A 236 0.43 19.39 7.58
N ASN A 237 -0.29 20.00 8.53
CA ASN A 237 0.28 20.53 9.77
C ASN A 237 0.15 19.58 10.97
N ASN A 238 -0.38 18.36 10.76
CA ASN A 238 -0.66 17.39 11.81
C ASN A 238 -0.37 15.95 11.33
N PRO A 239 0.90 15.63 11.03
CA PRO A 239 1.29 14.25 10.72
C PRO A 239 1.04 13.31 11.92
N PRO A 240 0.89 11.99 11.68
CA PRO A 240 0.57 11.03 12.74
C PRO A 240 1.69 10.87 13.77
N ASP A 241 2.94 11.12 13.36
CA ASP A 241 4.13 11.12 14.18
C ASP A 241 5.23 12.00 13.55
N SER A 242 6.41 12.04 14.18
CA SER A 242 7.58 12.77 13.67
C SER A 242 8.35 12.02 12.58
N TYR A 243 8.01 10.77 12.29
CA TYR A 243 8.69 9.93 11.31
C TYR A 243 8.14 10.15 9.90
N ALA A 244 6.81 10.26 9.77
CA ALA A 244 6.14 10.56 8.52
C ALA A 244 6.43 11.98 8.04
N ASN A 245 6.80 12.13 6.76
CA ASN A 245 6.92 13.45 6.16
C ASN A 245 5.54 14.13 6.10
N ASN A 246 5.44 15.35 6.60
CA ASN A 246 4.20 16.11 6.61
C ASN A 246 3.62 16.35 5.20
N LYS A 247 4.50 16.40 4.18
CA LYS A 247 4.15 16.51 2.77
C LYS A 247 3.50 15.26 2.18
N ASN A 248 3.49 14.12 2.88
CA ASN A 248 2.70 12.95 2.49
C ASN A 248 1.19 13.20 2.64
N ALA A 249 0.77 14.22 3.40
CA ALA A 249 -0.62 14.53 3.72
C ALA A 249 -1.51 14.61 2.48
N PHE A 250 -2.73 14.09 2.59
CA PHE A 250 -3.79 14.22 1.60
C PHE A 250 -4.63 15.48 1.80
N LEU A 251 -4.55 16.10 2.98
CA LEU A 251 -5.42 17.20 3.37
C LEU A 251 -4.61 18.43 3.75
N ASN A 252 -5.12 19.59 3.36
CA ASN A 252 -4.70 20.86 3.93
C ASN A 252 -5.26 21.00 5.35
N SER A 253 -4.77 21.98 6.11
CA SER A 253 -5.20 22.24 7.49
C SER A 253 -6.67 22.65 7.64
N ASN A 254 -7.35 22.97 6.54
CA ASN A 254 -8.79 23.25 6.49
C ASN A 254 -9.63 22.04 5.99
N GLY A 255 -9.00 20.88 5.79
CA GLY A 255 -9.63 19.67 5.28
C GLY A 255 -9.92 19.66 3.78
N SER A 256 -9.43 20.63 3.00
CA SER A 256 -9.48 20.56 1.53
C SER A 256 -8.49 19.52 1.02
N LEU A 257 -8.78 18.92 -0.14
CA LEU A 257 -7.87 17.95 -0.75
C LEU A 257 -6.62 18.65 -1.28
N ARG A 258 -5.50 17.92 -1.19
CA ARG A 258 -4.23 18.25 -1.82
C ARG A 258 -4.10 17.52 -3.16
N ASP A 259 -3.25 18.01 -4.07
CA ASP A 259 -3.07 17.41 -5.40
C ASP A 259 -2.69 15.93 -5.34
N ILE A 260 -1.83 15.59 -4.39
CA ILE A 260 -1.39 14.21 -4.17
C ILE A 260 -2.57 13.29 -3.82
N ALA A 261 -3.55 13.79 -3.06
CA ALA A 261 -4.78 13.06 -2.75
C ALA A 261 -5.67 12.93 -3.99
N TYR A 262 -5.88 14.03 -4.71
CA TYR A 262 -6.70 14.01 -5.92
C TYR A 262 -6.17 13.01 -6.95
N TRP A 263 -4.86 13.00 -7.19
CA TRP A 263 -4.23 12.01 -8.05
C TRP A 263 -4.47 10.58 -7.56
N TYR A 264 -4.29 10.33 -6.26
CA TYR A 264 -4.48 9.01 -5.66
C TYR A 264 -5.92 8.50 -5.79
N LEU A 265 -6.90 9.39 -5.69
CA LEU A 265 -8.32 9.07 -5.80
C LEU A 265 -8.76 8.84 -7.25
N TYR A 266 -8.30 9.60 -8.23
CA TYR A 266 -8.94 9.62 -9.56
C TYR A 266 -8.07 9.13 -10.73
N SER A 267 -6.74 9.10 -10.60
CA SER A 267 -5.85 8.82 -11.73
C SER A 267 -5.59 7.32 -11.94
N HIS A 268 -6.10 6.78 -13.06
CA HIS A 268 -6.04 5.34 -13.40
C HIS A 268 -4.68 4.87 -13.94
N LYS A 269 -3.81 5.78 -14.42
CA LYS A 269 -2.41 5.53 -14.82
C LYS A 269 -1.59 6.80 -14.54
N PRO A 270 -0.27 6.72 -14.31
CA PRO A 270 0.61 7.86 -14.56
C PRO A 270 0.60 8.08 -16.06
N SER A 271 -0.33 8.87 -16.57
CA SER A 271 -0.24 9.27 -17.96
C SER A 271 0.96 10.20 -18.07
N HIS A 272 2.02 9.75 -18.75
CA HIS A 272 3.06 10.65 -19.26
C HIS A 272 2.51 11.73 -20.22
N LYS A 273 1.18 11.73 -20.49
CA LYS A 273 0.47 12.66 -21.39
C LYS A 273 -0.64 13.50 -20.72
N ARG A 274 -0.78 13.50 -19.38
CA ARG A 274 -1.64 14.49 -18.67
C ARG A 274 -0.93 15.15 -17.49
N SER A 275 0.35 15.50 -17.64
CA SER A 275 0.75 16.79 -17.11
C SER A 275 0.65 17.79 -18.28
N VAL A 276 0.11 18.97 -18.02
CA VAL A 276 0.02 20.09 -18.97
C VAL A 276 -1.09 20.00 -20.03
N HIS A 277 -2.38 19.94 -19.66
CA HIS A 277 -3.44 20.45 -20.53
C HIS A 277 -4.68 20.97 -19.79
N HIS A 278 -4.45 21.87 -18.82
CA HIS A 278 -5.42 22.94 -18.53
C HIS A 278 -4.69 24.26 -18.28
N SER A 279 -4.05 24.80 -19.33
CA SER A 279 -4.10 26.22 -19.68
C SER A 279 -3.33 26.43 -20.99
N ASN A 280 -4.04 26.65 -22.09
CA ASN A 280 -3.44 27.21 -23.30
C ASN A 280 -3.09 28.67 -23.07
N ARG A 281 -1.97 28.93 -22.39
CA ARG A 281 -1.27 30.22 -22.47
C ARG A 281 0.22 29.96 -22.36
N ALA A 282 0.95 30.38 -23.39
CA ALA A 282 2.38 30.19 -23.55
C ALA A 282 3.16 30.46 -22.25
N LEU A 283 4.08 29.56 -21.92
CA LEU A 283 5.03 29.66 -20.82
C LEU A 283 6.03 30.79 -21.13
N PRO A 284 6.12 31.86 -20.32
CA PRO A 284 7.32 32.68 -20.30
C PRO A 284 8.36 31.99 -19.41
N SER A 285 9.59 31.87 -19.90
CA SER A 285 10.74 31.54 -19.07
C SER A 285 10.97 32.65 -18.04
N ALA A 286 11.32 32.26 -16.82
CA ALA A 286 11.93 33.04 -15.73
C ALA A 286 11.14 32.96 -14.43
N HIS A 287 11.90 32.80 -13.35
CA HIS A 287 11.53 32.77 -11.94
C HIS A 287 10.44 33.79 -11.57
N ALA A 288 9.20 33.31 -11.49
CA ALA A 288 8.14 33.97 -10.74
C ALA A 288 7.41 32.89 -9.95
N ALA A 289 7.42 33.01 -8.61
CA ALA A 289 6.62 32.20 -7.72
C ALA A 289 5.16 32.21 -8.21
N ARG A 290 4.67 31.07 -8.71
CA ARG A 290 3.25 30.93 -9.07
C ARG A 290 2.48 30.85 -7.76
N ARG A 291 1.55 31.79 -7.54
CA ARG A 291 0.52 31.67 -6.49
C ARG A 291 -0.13 30.29 -6.59
N SER A 292 -0.34 29.63 -5.45
CA SER A 292 -1.10 28.38 -5.35
C SER A 292 -2.39 28.49 -6.16
N LEU A 293 -2.50 27.69 -7.22
CA LEU A 293 -3.71 27.64 -8.03
C LEU A 293 -4.72 26.78 -7.27
N THR A 294 -5.85 27.38 -6.88
CA THR A 294 -6.98 26.62 -6.36
C THR A 294 -7.85 26.20 -7.55
N HIS A 295 -8.08 24.90 -7.71
CA HIS A 295 -9.02 24.35 -8.68
C HIS A 295 -10.15 23.59 -7.95
N LYS A 296 -11.23 23.25 -8.65
CA LYS A 296 -12.40 22.59 -8.07
C LYS A 296 -12.44 21.10 -8.44
N ASP A 297 -12.81 20.22 -7.51
CA ASP A 297 -13.15 18.82 -7.79
C ASP A 297 -14.53 18.69 -8.45
N GLU A 298 -14.92 17.47 -8.84
CA GLU A 298 -16.22 17.18 -9.48
C GLU A 298 -17.44 17.60 -8.64
N ASP A 299 -17.26 17.76 -7.32
CA ASP A 299 -18.28 18.18 -6.36
C ASP A 299 -18.12 19.65 -5.93
N GLY A 300 -17.27 20.43 -6.61
CA GLY A 300 -17.05 21.85 -6.33
C GLY A 300 -16.19 22.15 -5.09
N ASN A 301 -15.49 21.15 -4.54
CA ASN A 301 -14.56 21.33 -3.43
C ASN A 301 -13.22 21.90 -3.93
N ASP A 302 -12.60 22.76 -3.14
CA ASP A 302 -11.27 23.30 -3.45
C ASP A 302 -10.19 22.20 -3.37
N ILE A 303 -9.36 22.15 -4.40
CA ILE A 303 -8.07 21.46 -4.48
C ILE A 303 -7.01 22.55 -4.64
N VAL A 304 -5.97 22.50 -3.82
CA VAL A 304 -4.92 23.53 -3.81
C VAL A 304 -3.62 22.91 -4.29
N ASP A 305 -3.03 23.54 -5.32
CA ASP A 305 -1.75 23.10 -5.87
C ASP A 305 -0.63 23.20 -4.81
N ASP A 306 0.11 22.10 -4.65
CA ASP A 306 1.13 21.91 -3.62
C ASP A 306 2.55 22.31 -4.07
N GLU A 307 2.72 23.31 -4.94
CA GLU A 307 4.06 23.76 -5.30
C GLU A 307 4.69 24.49 -4.09
N ASP A 308 5.85 24.02 -3.61
CA ASP A 308 6.57 24.62 -2.49
C ASP A 308 7.76 25.47 -2.96
N GLU A 309 7.98 26.63 -2.32
CA GLU A 309 9.29 27.28 -2.36
C GLU A 309 10.29 26.35 -1.68
N PHE A 310 11.07 25.64 -2.49
CA PHE A 310 11.97 24.61 -2.00
C PHE A 310 13.32 25.19 -1.63
N GLU A 311 13.61 25.19 -0.33
CA GLU A 311 14.97 25.30 0.20
C GLU A 311 15.38 23.93 0.74
N ALA A 312 16.49 23.39 0.23
CA ALA A 312 16.95 22.08 0.66
C ALA A 312 17.40 22.14 2.13
N PRO A 313 16.90 21.24 3.02
CA PRO A 313 17.31 21.26 4.42
C PRO A 313 18.80 20.93 4.56
N GLU A 314 19.46 21.56 5.53
CA GLU A 314 20.90 21.41 5.79
C GLU A 314 21.30 19.97 6.18
N HIS A 315 20.36 19.22 6.76
CA HIS A 315 20.58 17.84 7.21
C HIS A 315 19.50 16.93 6.64
N ILE A 316 19.95 15.98 5.80
CA ILE A 316 19.11 14.97 5.16
C ILE A 316 19.58 13.59 5.60
N VAL A 317 18.66 12.73 5.99
CA VAL A 317 18.91 11.31 6.28
C VAL A 317 18.49 10.48 5.07
N GLU A 318 19.48 9.97 4.34
CA GLU A 318 19.27 9.13 3.15
C GLU A 318 18.90 7.68 3.47
N CYS A 319 19.40 7.16 4.60
CA CYS A 319 19.16 5.79 5.03
C CYS A 319 19.29 5.74 6.55
N ASP A 320 18.14 5.72 7.23
CA ASP A 320 18.06 5.54 8.68
C ASP A 320 18.32 4.08 9.08
N GLU A 321 18.23 3.79 10.38
CA GLU A 321 18.40 2.44 10.91
C GLU A 321 17.46 1.42 10.25
N TYR A 322 16.22 1.79 9.97
CA TYR A 322 15.23 0.89 9.35
C TYR A 322 15.55 0.59 7.90
N CYS A 323 16.05 1.59 7.17
CA CYS A 323 16.60 1.42 5.83
C CYS A 323 17.79 0.45 5.85
N GLN A 324 18.75 0.64 6.76
CA GLN A 324 19.93 -0.24 6.88
C GLN A 324 19.53 -1.68 7.23
N LEU A 325 18.57 -1.87 8.14
CA LEU A 325 18.08 -3.19 8.52
C LEU A 325 17.36 -3.90 7.36
N ARG A 326 16.60 -3.17 6.52
CA ARG A 326 16.04 -3.73 5.29
C ARG A 326 17.12 -4.16 4.33
N GLU A 327 18.14 -3.33 4.10
CA GLU A 327 19.26 -3.67 3.20
C GLU A 327 20.02 -4.91 3.69
N GLN A 328 20.27 -5.03 4.99
CA GLN A 328 20.88 -6.22 5.59
C GLN A 328 20.02 -7.48 5.39
N ALA A 329 18.70 -7.38 5.60
CA ALA A 329 17.78 -8.49 5.40
C ALA A 329 17.72 -8.95 3.93
N VAL A 330 17.74 -7.99 2.99
CA VAL A 330 17.81 -8.26 1.54
C VAL A 330 19.14 -8.92 1.18
N ALA A 331 20.27 -8.36 1.64
CA ALA A 331 21.59 -8.90 1.35
C ALA A 331 21.77 -10.33 1.89
N LYS A 332 21.24 -10.60 3.10
CA LYS A 332 21.22 -11.96 3.66
C LYS A 332 20.43 -12.92 2.76
N TYR A 333 19.25 -12.52 2.30
CA TYR A 333 18.45 -13.33 1.39
C TYR A 333 19.20 -13.59 0.07
N GLU A 334 19.80 -12.56 -0.54
CA GLU A 334 20.54 -12.68 -1.80
C GLU A 334 21.79 -13.56 -1.67
N ALA A 335 22.45 -13.55 -0.51
CA ALA A 335 23.59 -14.44 -0.23
C ALA A 335 23.19 -15.92 -0.18
N GLU A 336 21.95 -16.21 0.22
CA GLU A 336 21.42 -17.58 0.35
C GLU A 336 20.72 -18.07 -0.93
N HIS A 337 20.09 -17.17 -1.70
CA HIS A 337 19.16 -17.52 -2.79
C HIS A 337 19.50 -16.88 -4.15
N GLY A 338 20.58 -16.10 -4.22
CA GLY A 338 20.96 -15.35 -5.42
C GLY A 338 20.33 -13.95 -5.50
N THR A 339 20.88 -13.12 -6.38
CA THR A 339 20.49 -11.72 -6.55
C THR A 339 19.03 -11.57 -6.98
N ILE A 340 18.33 -10.63 -6.37
CA ILE A 340 16.98 -10.23 -6.80
C ILE A 340 17.12 -9.24 -7.95
N SER A 341 16.59 -9.60 -9.11
CA SER A 341 16.64 -8.82 -10.33
C SER A 341 15.24 -8.37 -10.79
N ASP A 342 15.21 -7.48 -11.77
CA ASP A 342 13.96 -7.11 -12.44
C ASP A 342 13.49 -8.16 -13.44
N VAL A 343 14.34 -9.12 -13.81
CA VAL A 343 14.01 -10.23 -14.72
C VAL A 343 13.06 -11.22 -14.05
N ASP A 344 13.14 -11.33 -12.71
CA ASP A 344 12.27 -12.16 -11.88
C ASP A 344 10.78 -11.75 -11.91
N GLU A 345 10.43 -10.60 -12.50
CA GLU A 345 9.03 -10.17 -12.69
C GLU A 345 8.36 -10.86 -13.89
N LEU A 346 9.13 -11.50 -14.78
CA LEU A 346 8.64 -12.20 -15.98
C LEU A 346 8.42 -13.70 -15.77
N ASP A 347 9.03 -14.30 -14.73
CA ASP A 347 8.93 -15.74 -14.49
C ASP A 347 7.62 -16.14 -13.77
N ASP A 348 6.97 -15.20 -13.07
CA ASP A 348 5.60 -15.35 -12.52
C ASP A 348 4.52 -15.45 -13.64
N ASP A 349 4.90 -15.32 -14.91
CA ASP A 349 4.01 -15.58 -16.06
C ASP A 349 4.03 -17.05 -16.50
N ASN A 350 4.99 -17.88 -16.06
CA ASN A 350 5.18 -19.24 -16.58
C ASN A 350 4.79 -20.38 -15.62
N GLU A 351 4.51 -20.11 -14.34
CA GLU A 351 4.16 -21.18 -13.39
C GLU A 351 2.71 -21.66 -13.47
N ASP A 352 1.81 -20.92 -14.13
CA ASP A 352 0.39 -21.33 -14.30
C ASP A 352 0.15 -22.26 -15.52
N ASP A 353 1.17 -22.48 -16.36
CA ASP A 353 1.07 -23.31 -17.59
C ASP A 353 1.68 -24.72 -17.44
N ALA A 354 2.18 -25.09 -16.26
CA ALA A 354 2.85 -26.38 -16.03
C ALA A 354 1.98 -27.49 -15.42
N GLU A 355 0.71 -27.22 -15.10
CA GLU A 355 -0.25 -28.24 -14.65
C GLU A 355 -1.56 -28.16 -15.46
N ASN A 356 -1.56 -28.75 -16.65
CA ASN A 356 -2.71 -29.48 -17.22
C ASN A 356 -2.31 -30.39 -18.38
#